data_AF-A0A3M1BL25-F1
#
_entry.id   AF-A0A3M1BL25-F1
#
_cell.length_a   1.000
_cell.length_b   1.000
_cell.length_c   1.000
_cell.angle_alpha   90.00
_cell.angle_beta   90.00
_cell.angle_gamma   90.00
#
_symmetry.space_group_name_H-M   'P 1'
#
loop_
_entity.id
_entity.type
_entity.pdbx_description
1 polymer ?
#
loop_
_entity_poly.entity_id
_entity_poly.type
_entity_poly.pdbx_seq_one_letter_code
_entity_poly.pdbx_strand_id
1 'polypeptide(L)'
;MTLYFVQHQHDAETCPARDPKMGNMLLQHISPSNARRFGVKILADAVLDGRHTFNLIVEAENAEAIKIFMQPFYQAGTVEIIPASHCETVVERAGC
;
A
#
# COMPACT_ATOMS: atom_id res chain seq x y z
N MET A 1 14.07 5.68 6.86
CA MET A 1 13.02 5.43 5.86
C MET A 1 11.90 6.41 6.15
N THR A 2 11.24 6.93 5.12
CA THR A 2 10.12 7.87 5.23
C THR A 2 8.82 7.10 5.32
N LEU A 3 7.87 7.59 6.12
CA LEU A 3 6.55 7.00 6.28
C LEU A 3 5.63 7.45 5.14
N TYR A 4 4.85 6.53 4.60
CA TYR A 4 3.84 6.78 3.57
C TYR A 4 2.53 6.07 3.91
N PHE A 5 1.43 6.74 3.60
CA PHE A 5 0.11 6.13 3.47
C PHE A 5 -0.13 5.85 1.99
N VAL A 6 -0.54 4.62 1.67
CA VAL A 6 -0.81 4.21 0.30
C VAL A 6 -2.24 3.73 0.23
N GLN A 7 -3.00 4.24 -0.73
CA GLN A 7 -4.38 3.83 -0.98
C GLN A 7 -4.52 3.35 -2.40
N HIS A 8 -5.00 2.12 -2.56
CA HIS A 8 -5.46 1.57 -3.82
C HIS A 8 -6.99 1.56 -3.85
N GLN A 9 -7.57 2.00 -4.96
CA GLN A 9 -9.00 1.93 -5.21
C GLN A 9 -9.29 1.35 -6.59
N HIS A 10 -10.33 0.55 -6.70
CA HIS A 10 -10.83 -0.02 -7.96
C HIS A 10 -12.36 -0.12 -7.95
N ASP A 11 -12.95 -0.45 -9.09
CA ASP A 11 -14.39 -0.73 -9.21
C ASP A 11 -14.68 -2.22 -9.00
N ALA A 12 -15.92 -2.57 -8.66
CA ALA A 12 -16.28 -3.96 -8.35
C ALA A 12 -15.96 -4.94 -9.50
N GLU A 13 -16.10 -4.47 -10.73
CA GLU A 13 -15.86 -5.18 -11.98
C GLU A 13 -14.39 -5.58 -12.15
N THR A 14 -13.45 -4.79 -11.63
CA THR A 14 -12.01 -5.03 -11.73
C THR A 14 -11.41 -5.64 -10.46
N CYS A 15 -12.25 -6.09 -9.53
CA CYS A 15 -11.81 -6.62 -8.24
C CYS A 15 -10.98 -7.91 -8.39
N PRO A 16 -9.67 -7.89 -8.07
CA PRO A 16 -8.80 -9.05 -8.26
C PRO A 16 -9.12 -10.20 -7.30
N ALA A 17 -9.80 -9.92 -6.18
CA ALA A 17 -10.21 -10.92 -5.20
C ALA A 17 -11.32 -11.86 -5.72
N ARG A 18 -11.99 -11.53 -6.84
CA ARG A 18 -12.95 -12.42 -7.50
C ARG A 18 -12.29 -13.60 -8.22
N ASP A 19 -11.01 -13.50 -8.54
CA ASP A 19 -10.20 -14.59 -9.06
C ASP A 19 -9.26 -15.11 -7.94
N PRO A 20 -9.48 -16.33 -7.41
CA PRO A 20 -8.66 -16.89 -6.35
C PRO A 20 -7.17 -16.99 -6.69
N LYS A 21 -6.81 -17.19 -7.96
CA LYS A 21 -5.40 -17.26 -8.38
C LYS A 21 -4.76 -15.87 -8.32
N MET A 22 -5.47 -14.86 -8.80
CA MET A 22 -5.02 -13.47 -8.75
C MET A 22 -4.92 -12.95 -7.32
N GLY A 23 -5.94 -13.24 -6.49
CA GLY A 23 -5.93 -12.90 -5.06
C GLY A 23 -4.73 -13.51 -4.33
N ASN A 24 -4.45 -14.81 -4.53
CA ASN A 24 -3.29 -15.46 -3.92
C ASN A 24 -1.96 -14.87 -4.41
N MET A 25 -1.84 -14.53 -5.69
CA MET A 25 -0.66 -13.87 -6.24
C MET A 25 -0.42 -12.52 -5.57
N LEU A 26 -1.46 -11.68 -5.43
CA LEU A 26 -1.35 -10.37 -4.77
C LEU A 26 -1.01 -10.51 -3.28
N LEU A 27 -1.59 -11.48 -2.57
CA LEU A 27 -1.24 -11.77 -1.18
C LEU A 27 0.23 -12.16 -1.01
N GLN A 28 0.76 -13.00 -1.92
CA GLN A 28 2.19 -13.34 -1.91
C GLN A 28 3.05 -12.12 -2.22
N HIS A 29 2.61 -11.27 -3.16
CA HIS A 29 3.30 -10.06 -3.54
C HIS A 29 3.44 -9.07 -2.38
N ILE A 30 2.38 -8.88 -1.57
CA ILE A 30 2.41 -8.00 -0.39
C ILE A 30 3.00 -8.66 0.86
N SER A 31 3.52 -9.88 0.78
CA SER A 31 4.18 -10.50 1.92
C SER A 31 5.37 -9.64 2.40
N PRO A 32 5.65 -9.55 3.72
CA PRO A 32 6.76 -8.75 4.22
C PRO A 32 8.12 -9.15 3.64
N SER A 33 8.32 -10.43 3.31
CA SER A 33 9.56 -10.91 2.68
C SER A 33 9.69 -10.40 1.25
N ASN A 34 8.62 -10.39 0.47
CA ASN A 34 8.65 -9.87 -0.90
C ASN A 34 8.75 -8.34 -0.92
N ALA A 35 7.97 -7.64 -0.10
CA ALA A 35 8.00 -6.17 0.00
C ALA A 35 9.41 -5.63 0.30
N ARG A 36 10.16 -6.29 1.20
CA ARG A 36 11.56 -5.91 1.51
C ARG A 36 12.49 -5.96 0.30
N ARG A 37 12.23 -6.84 -0.68
CA ARG A 37 13.03 -6.92 -1.93
C ARG A 37 12.85 -5.69 -2.81
N PHE A 38 11.76 -4.94 -2.63
CA PHE A 38 11.49 -3.66 -3.29
C PHE A 38 11.91 -2.46 -2.44
N GLY A 39 12.57 -2.67 -1.28
CA GLY A 39 12.89 -1.59 -0.35
C GLY A 39 11.69 -1.04 0.40
N VAL A 40 10.58 -1.78 0.46
CA VAL A 40 9.35 -1.40 1.16
C VAL A 40 9.20 -2.23 2.43
N LYS A 41 8.93 -1.58 3.56
CA LYS A 41 8.56 -2.22 4.82
C LYS A 41 7.09 -1.91 5.11
N ILE A 42 6.26 -2.94 5.12
CA ILE A 42 4.85 -2.82 5.47
C ILE A 42 4.73 -2.80 6.99
N LEU A 43 4.08 -1.76 7.53
CA LEU A 43 3.76 -1.63 8.94
C LEU A 43 2.34 -2.13 9.24
N ALA A 44 1.41 -1.89 8.31
CA ALA A 44 0.05 -2.36 8.40
C ALA A 44 -0.58 -2.44 7.00
N ASP A 45 -1.56 -3.31 6.85
CA ASP A 45 -2.42 -3.44 5.67
C ASP A 45 -3.88 -3.61 6.08
N ALA A 46 -4.80 -3.11 5.26
CA ALA A 46 -6.23 -3.30 5.48
C ALA A 46 -7.02 -3.10 4.18
N VAL A 47 -8.00 -3.96 3.95
CA VAL A 47 -9.10 -3.68 3.02
C VAL A 47 -10.27 -3.13 3.84
N LEU A 48 -10.84 -1.99 3.42
CA LEU A 48 -12.02 -1.44 4.09
C LEU A 48 -13.21 -2.37 3.85
N ASP A 49 -13.91 -2.75 4.93
CA ASP A 49 -14.97 -3.77 4.86
C ASP A 49 -16.09 -3.38 3.88
N GLY A 50 -16.42 -4.31 2.98
CA GLY A 50 -17.39 -4.11 1.90
C GLY A 50 -17.00 -3.06 0.86
N ARG A 51 -15.75 -2.60 0.82
CA ARG A 51 -15.26 -1.59 -0.13
C ARG A 51 -14.16 -2.15 -1.04
N HIS A 52 -14.04 -1.54 -2.20
CA HIS A 52 -12.94 -1.77 -3.16
C HIS A 52 -11.76 -0.84 -2.89
N THR A 53 -11.35 -0.77 -1.62
CA THR A 53 -10.30 0.13 -1.13
C THR A 53 -9.33 -0.63 -0.26
N PHE A 54 -8.08 -0.73 -0.72
CA PHE A 54 -6.97 -1.37 -0.02
C PHE A 54 -5.98 -0.30 0.43
N ASN A 55 -5.58 -0.35 1.71
CA ASN A 55 -4.71 0.64 2.31
C ASN A 55 -3.46 -0.04 2.89
N LEU A 56 -2.33 0.66 2.78
CA LEU A 56 -1.08 0.28 3.42
C LEU A 56 -0.52 1.46 4.20
N ILE A 57 0.10 1.14 5.33
CA ILE A 57 1.04 2.03 6.01
C ILE A 57 2.43 1.44 5.80
N VAL A 58 3.32 2.17 5.15
CA VAL A 58 4.63 1.65 4.75
C VAL A 58 5.76 2.63 5.06
N GLU A 59 6.95 2.07 5.25
CA GLU A 59 8.21 2.79 5.20
C GLU A 59 8.94 2.47 3.89
N ALA A 60 9.51 3.48 3.23
CA ALA A 60 10.36 3.33 2.05
C ALA A 60 11.45 4.42 2.01
N GLU A 61 12.46 4.27 1.17
CA GLU A 61 13.46 5.33 0.94
C GLU A 61 12.84 6.53 0.21
N ASN A 62 11.97 6.26 -0.76
CA ASN A 62 11.26 7.27 -1.55
C ASN A 62 9.96 6.68 -2.13
N ALA A 63 9.10 7.55 -2.68
CA ALA A 63 7.83 7.15 -3.28
C ALA A 63 7.98 6.28 -4.54
N GLU A 64 9.10 6.36 -5.26
CA GLU A 64 9.31 5.56 -6.48
C GLU A 64 9.45 4.07 -6.17
N ALA A 65 10.11 3.71 -5.06
CA ALA A 65 10.16 2.33 -4.58
C ALA A 65 8.75 1.76 -4.32
N ILE A 66 7.86 2.56 -3.73
CA ILE A 66 6.47 2.20 -3.49
C ILE A 66 5.71 2.06 -4.81
N LYS A 67 5.90 2.98 -5.75
CA LYS A 67 5.27 2.94 -7.07
C LYS A 67 5.64 1.69 -7.87
N ILE A 68 6.91 1.27 -7.81
CA ILE A 68 7.37 0.01 -8.41
C ILE A 68 6.72 -1.19 -7.70
N PHE A 69 6.70 -1.18 -6.37
CA PHE A 69 6.05 -2.22 -5.58
C PHE A 69 4.54 -2.33 -5.89
N MET A 70 3.86 -1.22 -6.14
CA MET A 70 2.42 -1.19 -6.39
C MET A 70 2.03 -1.46 -7.86
N GLN A 71 2.97 -1.76 -8.76
CA GLN A 71 2.68 -2.03 -10.19
C GLN A 71 1.54 -3.03 -10.45
N PRO A 72 1.44 -4.18 -9.75
CA PRO A 72 0.32 -5.10 -9.98
C PRO A 72 -1.06 -4.49 -9.67
N PHE A 73 -1.14 -3.55 -8.73
CA PHE A 73 -2.41 -2.94 -8.32
C PHE A 73 -2.89 -1.86 -9.30
N TYR A 74 -1.98 -1.21 -10.02
CA TYR A 74 -2.33 -0.26 -11.10
C TYR A 74 -3.08 -0.92 -12.26
N GLN A 75 -3.02 -2.26 -12.39
CA GLN A 75 -3.77 -2.99 -13.40
C GLN A 75 -5.27 -3.08 -13.07
N ALA A 76 -5.62 -3.05 -11.78
CA ALA A 76 -7.01 -3.14 -11.32
C ALA A 76 -7.66 -1.77 -11.07
N GLY A 77 -6.86 -0.75 -10.77
CA GLY A 77 -7.36 0.58 -10.45
C GLY A 77 -6.26 1.60 -10.15
N THR A 78 -6.56 2.61 -9.36
CA THR A 78 -5.63 3.70 -9.04
C THR A 78 -4.87 3.40 -7.76
N VAL A 79 -3.70 4.02 -7.61
CA VAL A 79 -2.93 4.01 -6.36
C VAL A 79 -2.44 5.42 -6.07
N GLU A 80 -2.80 5.92 -4.90
CA GLU A 80 -2.32 7.18 -4.33
C GLU A 80 -1.23 6.88 -3.29
N ILE A 81 -0.13 7.64 -3.32
CA ILE A 81 1.01 7.50 -2.41
C ILE A 81 1.22 8.86 -1.73
N ILE A 82 0.96 8.92 -0.43
CA ILE A 82 0.90 10.15 0.35
C ILE A 82 2.02 10.13 1.39
N PRO A 83 2.93 11.13 1.42
CA PRO A 83 3.87 11.27 2.52
C PRO A 83 3.12 11.41 3.85
N ALA A 84 3.56 10.66 4.86
CA ALA A 84 2.94 10.64 6.18
C ALA A 84 3.97 10.96 7.27
N SER A 85 3.50 11.16 8.49
CA SER A 85 4.35 11.37 9.67
C SER A 85 3.82 10.53 10.83
N HIS A 86 4.72 10.01 11.65
CA HIS A 86 4.33 9.45 12.94
C HIS A 86 3.73 10.54 13.82
N CYS A 87 2.77 10.18 14.67
CA CYS A 87 2.09 11.14 15.54
C CYS A 87 3.10 11.83 16.48
N GLU A 88 4.08 11.08 16.97
CA GLU A 88 5.19 11.58 17.80
C GLU A 88 5.94 12.71 17.09
N THR A 89 6.31 12.52 15.82
CA THR A 89 6.99 13.54 15.00
C THR A 89 6.14 14.80 14.81
N VAL A 90 4.82 14.65 14.62
CA VAL A 90 3.88 15.76 14.47
C VAL A 90 3.76 16.56 15.78
N VAL A 91 3.71 15.86 16.92
CA VAL A 91 3.67 16.47 18.26
C VAL A 91 4.97 17.21 18.57
N GLU A 92 6.13 16.59 18.31
CA GLU A 92 7.45 17.18 18.55
C GLU A 92 7.67 18.48 17.76
N ARG A 93 7.16 18.56 16.53
CA ARG A 93 7.25 19.77 15.69
C ARG A 93 6.11 20.77 15.90
N ALA A 94 5.19 20.49 16.83
CA ALA A 94 4.05 21.33 17.19
C ALA A 94 3.11 21.69 16.01
N GLY A 95 2.89 20.75 15.07
CA GLY A 95 1.99 20.98 13.94
C GLY A 95 1.96 19.88 12.89
N CYS A 96 0.83 19.80 12.17
CA CYS A 96 0.65 18.95 10.99
C CYS A 96 1.44 19.50 9.80
#